data_AF-A0A2K6CDI9-F1
#
_entry.id   AF-A0A2K6CDI9-F1
#
_cell.length_a   1.000
_cell.length_b   1.000
_cell.length_c   1.000
_cell.angle_alpha   90.00
_cell.angle_beta   90.00
_cell.angle_gamma   90.00
#
_symmetry.space_group_name_H-M   'P 1'
#
loop_
_entity.id
_entity.type
_entity.pdbx_description
1 polymer ?
#
loop_
_entity_poly.entity_id
_entity_poly.type
_entity_poly.pdbx_seq_one_letter_code
_entity_poly.pdbx_strand_id
1 'polypeptide(L)' 'MTPKLVSGFNIKYAAGPFALFFIAEYINIIMINALTTTIFLGTFYPIHSPELFTTCFTTKTLFLTSLFL' A
#
# COMPACT_ATOMS: atom_id res chain seq x y z
N MET A 1 -5.35 14.06 -14.64
CA MET A 1 -6.10 13.06 -15.45
C MET A 1 -7.52 13.58 -15.62
N THR A 2 -7.91 14.04 -16.81
CA THR A 2 -9.21 14.73 -16.98
C THR A 2 -10.40 13.76 -16.79
N PRO A 3 -11.49 14.18 -16.13
CA PRO A 3 -12.64 13.34 -15.75
C PRO A 3 -13.37 12.63 -16.91
N LYS A 4 -12.99 12.93 -18.15
CA LYS A 4 -13.51 12.31 -19.38
C LYS A 4 -13.14 10.84 -19.56
N LEU A 5 -12.04 10.36 -18.96
CA LEU A 5 -11.67 8.94 -18.98
C LEU A 5 -12.32 8.13 -17.84
N VAL A 6 -12.71 8.78 -16.74
CA VAL A 6 -13.36 8.14 -15.59
C VAL A 6 -14.87 7.97 -15.82
N SER A 7 -15.49 8.88 -16.58
CA SER A 7 -16.91 8.76 -16.95
C SER A 7 -17.17 7.75 -18.08
N GLY A 8 -16.22 7.53 -18.99
CA GLY A 8 -16.40 6.62 -20.13
C GLY A 8 -16.28 5.13 -19.80
N PHE A 9 -15.57 4.77 -18.73
CA PHE A 9 -15.36 3.36 -18.32
C PHE A 9 -16.50 2.76 -17.49
N ASN A 10 -17.34 3.58 -16.85
CA ASN A 10 -18.47 3.11 -16.05
C ASN A 10 -19.61 2.45 -16.87
N ILE A 11 -19.61 2.58 -18.20
CA ILE A 11 -20.73 2.13 -19.06
C ILE A 11 -20.43 0.80 -19.77
N LYS A 12 -19.17 0.32 -19.80
CA LYS A 12 -18.80 -0.90 -20.55
C LYS A 12 -18.05 -1.97 -19.75
N TYR A 13 -17.73 -1.71 -18.48
CA TYR A 13 -17.18 -2.72 -17.59
C TYR A 13 -17.99 -2.73 -16.30
N ALA A 14 -18.49 -3.92 -15.93
CA ALA A 14 -19.07 -4.18 -14.61
C ALA A 14 -18.16 -3.57 -13.53
N ALA A 15 -18.69 -3.08 -12.42
CA ALA A 15 -17.94 -2.39 -11.37
C ALA A 15 -16.67 -3.13 -10.83
N GLY A 16 -16.52 -4.43 -11.14
CA GLY A 16 -15.40 -5.30 -10.72
C GLY A 16 -14.01 -4.89 -11.24
N PRO A 17 -13.71 -4.88 -12.56
CA PRO A 17 -12.36 -4.61 -13.05
C PRO A 17 -11.87 -3.19 -12.77
N PHE A 18 -12.77 -2.20 -12.68
CA PHE A 18 -12.42 -0.84 -12.27
C PHE A 18 -11.98 -0.79 -10.79
N ALA A 19 -12.68 -1.50 -9.91
CA ALA A 19 -12.29 -1.61 -8.50
C ALA A 19 -10.93 -2.32 -8.34
N LEU A 20 -10.63 -3.32 -9.18
CA LEU A 20 -9.34 -4.00 -9.16
C LEU A 20 -8.18 -3.08 -9.55
N PHE A 21 -8.35 -2.20 -10.53
CA PHE A 21 -7.32 -1.20 -10.86
C PHE A 21 -7.07 -0.22 -9.71
N PHE A 22 -8.14 0.26 -9.06
CA PHE A 22 -8.02 1.17 -7.91
C PHE A 22 -7.29 0.49 -6.74
N ILE A 23 -7.69 -0.74 -6.39
CA ILE A 23 -7.05 -1.53 -5.32
C ILE A 23 -5.59 -1.84 -5.66
N ALA A 24 -5.28 -2.17 -6.93
CA ALA A 24 -3.92 -2.46 -7.36
C ALA A 24 -2.98 -1.25 -7.17
N GLU A 25 -3.47 -0.03 -7.40
CA GLU A 25 -2.70 1.19 -7.17
C GLU A 25 -2.35 1.37 -5.68
N TYR A 26 -3.31 1.17 -4.77
CA TYR A 26 -3.04 1.22 -3.32
C TYR A 26 -2.08 0.13 -2.86
N ILE A 27 -2.23 -1.09 -3.38
CA ILE A 27 -1.32 -2.19 -3.06
C ILE A 27 0.11 -1.85 -3.48
N ASN A 28 0.29 -1.25 -4.66
CA ASN A 28 1.62 -0.82 -5.12
C ASN A 28 2.25 0.21 -4.19
N ILE A 29 1.49 1.22 -3.73
CA ILE A 29 1.99 2.23 -2.80
C ILE A 29 2.42 1.59 -1.48
N ILE A 30 1.60 0.69 -0.93
CA ILE A 30 1.93 -0.02 0.32
C ILE A 30 3.15 -0.92 0.12
N MET A 31 3.23 -1.63 -1.01
CA MET A 31 4.33 -2.55 -1.32
C MET A 31 5.68 -1.82 -1.41
N ILE A 32 5.72 -0.69 -2.12
CA ILE A 32 6.94 0.11 -2.25
C ILE A 32 7.37 0.65 -0.89
N ASN A 33 6.44 1.13 -0.07
CA ASN A 33 6.75 1.62 1.27
C ASN A 33 7.19 0.51 2.24
N ALA A 34 6.63 -0.69 2.14
CA ALA A 34 7.07 -1.86 2.89
C ALA A 34 8.50 -2.28 2.50
N LEU A 35 8.83 -2.25 1.21
CA LEU A 35 10.17 -2.54 0.71
C LEU A 35 11.17 -1.49 1.19
N THR A 36 10.84 -0.21 1.07
CA THR A 36 11.67 0.91 1.58
C THR A 36 11.90 0.78 3.08
N THR A 37 10.87 0.43 3.86
CA THR A 37 11.00 0.21 5.31
C THR A 37 11.94 -0.95 5.62
N THR A 38 11.89 -2.03 4.83
CA THR A 38 12.77 -3.20 5.00
C THR A 38 14.23 -2.89 4.67
N ILE A 39 14.48 -2.17 3.57
CA ILE A 39 15.84 -1.88 3.08
C ILE A 39 16.51 -0.77 3.90
N PHE A 40 15.77 0.29 4.26
CA PHE A 40 16.36 1.50 4.85
C PHE A 40 16.04 1.71 6.33
N LEU A 41 14.86 1.29 6.81
CA LEU A 41 14.40 1.53 8.19
C LEU A 41 14.31 0.25 9.02
N GLY A 42 15.08 -0.79 8.67
CA GLY A 42 15.02 -2.15 9.21
C GLY A 42 14.58 -2.27 10.69
N THR A 43 13.74 -3.27 10.98
CA THR A 43 13.16 -3.47 12.30
C THR A 43 14.03 -4.40 13.16
N PHE A 44 14.13 -4.10 14.45
CA PHE A 44 14.78 -5.00 15.41
C PHE A 44 13.99 -6.31 15.54
N TYR A 45 14.67 -7.46 15.48
CA TYR A 45 14.06 -8.79 15.61
C TYR A 45 14.37 -9.40 17.00
N PRO A 46 13.48 -9.20 18.00
CA PRO A 46 13.60 -9.89 19.28
C PRO A 46 13.18 -11.35 19.17
N ILE A 47 14.08 -12.27 19.52
CA ILE A 47 13.85 -13.72 19.49
C ILE A 47 12.73 -14.14 20.45
N HIS A 48 12.60 -13.45 21.60
CA HIS A 48 11.62 -13.77 22.63
C HIS A 48 10.21 -13.24 22.36
N SER A 49 10.05 -12.26 21.45
CA SER A 49 8.77 -11.59 21.21
C SER A 49 8.63 -11.15 19.75
N PRO A 50 8.45 -12.10 18.80
CA PRO A 50 8.37 -11.80 17.37
C PRO A 50 7.21 -10.85 17.00
N GLU A 51 6.20 -10.73 17.86
CA GLU A 51 5.10 -9.76 17.73
C GLU A 51 5.58 -8.29 17.77
N LEU A 52 6.68 -8.01 18.48
CA LEU A 52 7.27 -6.66 18.50
C LEU A 52 7.92 -6.31 17.16
N PHE A 53 8.49 -7.30 16.46
CA PHE A 53 9.02 -7.10 15.12
C PHE A 53 7.90 -6.72 14.15
N THR A 54 6.78 -7.45 14.16
CA THR A 54 5.66 -7.19 13.24
C THR A 54 5.00 -5.85 13.53
N THR A 55 4.76 -5.51 14.80
CA THR A 55 4.18 -4.21 15.19
C THR A 55 5.08 -3.01 14.89
N CYS A 56 6.39 -3.12 15.13
CA CYS A 56 7.33 -2.06 14.78
C CYS A 56 7.48 -1.91 13.25
N PHE A 57 7.43 -3.01 12.51
CA PHE A 57 7.47 -2.98 11.05
C PHE A 57 6.22 -2.33 10.46
N THR A 58 5.03 -2.70 10.94
CA THR A 58 3.76 -2.16 10.44
C THR A 58 3.61 -0.68 10.80
N THR A 59 3.98 -0.25 12.01
CA THR A 59 3.94 1.16 12.40
C THR A 59 4.88 2.03 11.57
N LYS A 60 6.11 1.58 11.29
CA LYS A 60 7.04 2.29 10.39
C LYS A 60 6.51 2.36 8.96
N THR A 61 5.99 1.25 8.44
CA THR A 61 5.42 1.19 7.10
C THR A 61 4.22 2.12 6.98
N LEU A 62 3.31 2.12 7.97
CA LEU A 62 2.14 2.99 8.01
C LEU A 62 2.52 4.47 8.02
N PHE A 63 3.50 4.83 8.85
CA PHE A 63 4.02 6.19 8.91
C PHE A 63 4.60 6.66 7.56
N LEU A 64 5.33 5.79 6.86
CA LEU A 64 5.79 6.10 5.50
C LEU A 64 4.60 6.22 4.54
N THR A 65 3.64 5.29 4.56
CA THR A 65 2.50 5.33 3.64
C THR A 65 1.63 6.59 3.80
N SER A 66 1.48 7.12 5.03
CA SER A 66 0.73 8.36 5.26
C SER A 66 1.39 9.62 4.71
N LEU A 67 2.68 9.57 4.35
CA LEU A 67 3.37 10.70 3.71
C LEU A 67 3.21 10.72 2.19
N PHE A 68 2.90 9.57 1.58
CA PHE A 68 2.81 9.40 0.13
C PHE A 68 1.37 9.36 -0.41
N LEU A 69 0.38 9.23 0.48
CA LEU A 69 -1.06 9.18 0.16
C LEU A 69 -1.72 10.51 0.50
#